data_AF-A0A068FRF9-F1
#
_entry.id   AF-A0A068FRF9-F1
#
_cell.length_a   1.000
_cell.length_b   1.000
_cell.length_c   1.000
_cell.angle_alpha   90.00
_cell.angle_beta   90.00
_cell.angle_gamma   90.00
#
_symmetry.space_group_name_H-M   'P 1'
#
loop_
_entity.id
_entity.type
_entity.pdbx_description
1 polymer ?
#
loop_
_entity_poly.entity_id
_entity_poly.type
_entity_poly.pdbx_seq_one_letter_code
_entity_poly.pdbx_strand_id
1 'polypeptide(L)' 'QVLKDGTYVKVARHGKLTYGTMVFVRVILVNEAAFNLAKACTIAVRYSAVRRQSKPKPEEGEPQILDYMTQQHKLF' A
#
# COMPACT_ATOMS: atom_id res chain seq x y z
N GLN A 1 -37.46 -6.59 -9.88
CA GLN A 1 -38.41 -7.48 -9.17
C GLN A 1 -38.83 -8.56 -10.14
N VAL A 2 -39.04 -9.78 -9.67
CA VAL A 2 -39.69 -10.82 -10.47
C VAL A 2 -41.14 -10.91 -9.98
N LEU A 3 -42.09 -10.85 -10.91
CA LEU A 3 -43.52 -10.97 -10.62
C LEU A 3 -43.90 -12.45 -10.41
N LYS A 4 -45.09 -12.71 -9.84
CA LYS A 4 -45.54 -14.09 -9.53
C LYS A 4 -45.67 -14.98 -10.77
N ASP A 5 -45.86 -14.38 -11.95
CA ASP A 5 -45.96 -15.04 -13.25
C ASP A 5 -44.58 -15.32 -13.89
N GLY A 6 -43.49 -14.96 -13.22
CA GLY A 6 -42.12 -15.14 -13.72
C GLY A 6 -41.59 -13.97 -14.56
N THR A 7 -42.38 -12.92 -14.81
CA THR A 7 -41.93 -11.77 -15.59
C THR A 7 -40.87 -10.97 -14.83
N TYR A 8 -39.70 -10.76 -15.45
CA TYR A 8 -38.62 -9.94 -14.89
C TYR A 8 -38.87 -8.44 -15.15
N VAL A 9 -38.96 -7.67 -14.08
CA VAL A 9 -39.06 -6.20 -14.13
C VAL A 9 -37.74 -5.59 -13.65
N LYS A 10 -36.97 -5.02 -14.59
CA LYS A 10 -35.74 -4.29 -14.28
C LYS A 10 -36.08 -2.97 -13.58
N VAL A 11 -35.63 -2.80 -12.34
CA VAL A 11 -35.80 -1.54 -11.61
C VAL A 11 -34.73 -0.57 -12.10
N ALA A 12 -35.09 0.33 -13.03
CA ALA A 12 -34.14 1.25 -13.69
C ALA A 12 -33.49 2.28 -12.74
N ARG A 13 -34.09 2.54 -11.58
CA ARG A 13 -33.71 3.66 -10.69
C ARG A 13 -32.43 3.43 -9.88
N HIS A 14 -32.02 2.18 -9.65
CA HIS A 14 -30.97 1.84 -8.68
C HIS A 14 -29.71 1.22 -9.28
N GLY A 15 -29.58 1.15 -10.61
CA GLY A 15 -28.44 0.48 -11.27
C GLY A 15 -27.07 1.03 -10.87
N LYS A 16 -26.97 2.33 -10.56
CA LYS A 16 -25.72 2.96 -10.09
C LYS A 16 -25.41 2.65 -8.62
N LEU A 17 -26.42 2.49 -7.78
CA LEU A 17 -26.25 2.20 -6.35
C LEU A 17 -25.64 0.81 -6.11
N THR A 18 -25.87 -0.14 -7.04
CA THR A 18 -25.22 -1.46 -7.01
C THR A 18 -23.69 -1.38 -7.08
N TYR A 19 -23.13 -0.31 -7.65
CA TYR A 19 -21.68 -0.08 -7.68
C TYR A 19 -21.13 0.49 -6.36
N GLY A 20 -21.99 0.87 -5.41
CA GLY A 20 -21.57 1.44 -4.12
C GLY A 20 -20.57 0.53 -3.38
N THR A 21 -20.85 -0.78 -3.34
CA THR A 21 -19.93 -1.76 -2.75
C THR A 21 -18.60 -1.84 -3.52
N MET A 22 -18.61 -1.74 -4.85
CA MET A 22 -17.37 -1.75 -5.64
C MET A 22 -16.50 -0.53 -5.33
N VAL A 23 -17.10 0.65 -5.16
CA VAL A 23 -16.37 1.87 -4.78
C VAL A 23 -15.86 1.76 -3.35
N PHE A 24 -16.69 1.29 -2.42
CA PHE A 24 -16.32 1.11 -1.01
C PHE A 24 -15.14 0.14 -0.85
N VAL A 25 -15.19 -1.03 -1.51
CA VAL A 25 -14.07 -1.99 -1.50
C VAL A 25 -12.81 -1.38 -2.08
N ARG A 26 -12.90 -0.59 -3.16
CA ARG A 26 -11.72 0.11 -3.72
C ARG A 26 -11.11 1.11 -2.74
N VAL A 27 -11.91 1.82 -1.95
CA VAL A 27 -11.40 2.70 -0.88
C VAL A 27 -10.65 1.89 0.17
N ILE A 28 -11.20 0.74 0.58
CA ILE A 28 -10.53 -0.17 1.52
C ILE A 28 -9.20 -0.66 0.97
N LEU A 29 -9.14 -1.08 -0.31
CA LEU A 29 -7.90 -1.56 -0.93
C LEU A 29 -6.78 -0.51 -0.87
N VAL A 30 -7.10 0.76 -1.12
CA VAL A 30 -6.12 1.86 -1.04
C VAL A 30 -5.66 2.07 0.41
N ASN A 31 -6.58 1.99 1.38
CA ASN A 31 -6.25 2.12 2.80
C ASN A 31 -5.32 0.98 3.27
N GLU A 32 -5.64 -0.26 2.91
CA GLU A 32 -4.83 -1.43 3.22
C GLU A 32 -3.45 -1.37 2.57
N ALA A 33 -3.36 -0.89 1.32
CA ALA A 33 -2.08 -0.70 0.66
C ALA A 33 -1.19 0.30 1.42
N ALA A 34 -1.74 1.44 1.84
CA ALA A 34 -1.02 2.42 2.65
C ALA A 34 -0.58 1.85 4.01
N PHE A 35 -1.45 1.11 4.69
CA PHE A 35 -1.14 0.50 6.00
C PHE A 35 -0.03 -0.54 5.89
N ASN A 36 -0.10 -1.43 4.91
CA ASN A 36 0.92 -2.46 4.68
C ASN A 36 2.26 -1.85 4.25
N LEU A 37 2.23 -0.81 3.40
CA LEU A 37 3.42 -0.06 3.02
C LEU A 37 4.07 0.60 4.24
N ALA A 38 3.29 1.25 5.11
CA ALA A 38 3.79 1.89 6.32
C ALA A 38 4.51 0.89 7.24
N LYS A 39 3.98 -0.33 7.40
CA LYS A 39 4.63 -1.41 8.16
C LYS A 39 5.97 -1.80 7.54
N ALA A 40 6.01 -2.02 6.23
CA ALA A 40 7.23 -2.40 5.52
C ALA A 40 8.31 -1.30 5.59
N CYS A 41 7.93 -0.05 5.30
CA CYS A 41 8.81 1.12 5.41
C CYS A 41 9.35 1.29 6.84
N THR A 42 8.51 1.12 7.87
CA THR A 42 8.94 1.22 9.27
C THR A 42 10.05 0.22 9.59
N ILE A 43 9.90 -1.04 9.18
CA ILE A 43 10.90 -2.08 9.38
C ILE A 43 12.18 -1.73 8.61
N ALA A 44 12.05 -1.40 7.33
CA ALA A 44 13.19 -1.13 6.45
C ALA A 44 14.00 0.10 6.92
N VAL A 45 13.34 1.18 7.32
CA VAL A 45 13.99 2.39 7.85
C VAL A 45 14.71 2.10 9.16
N ARG A 46 14.05 1.43 10.12
CA ARG A 46 14.66 1.09 11.42
C ARG A 46 15.88 0.17 11.27
N TYR A 47 15.78 -0.85 10.42
CA TYR A 47 16.93 -1.71 10.14
C TYR A 47 18.05 -0.92 9.46
N SER A 48 17.72 -0.07 8.49
CA SER A 48 18.72 0.74 7.77
C SER A 48 19.44 1.74 8.66
N ALA A 49 18.75 2.26 9.68
CA ALA A 49 19.32 3.17 10.67
C ALA A 49 20.25 2.47 11.68
N VAL A 50 20.31 1.14 11.74
CA VAL A 50 21.19 0.41 12.69
C VAL A 50 22.24 -0.41 11.95
N ARG A 51 21.86 -1.03 10.84
CA ARG A 51 22.76 -1.85 10.03
C ARG A 51 23.88 -0.98 9.48
N ARG A 52 25.12 -1.41 9.76
CA ARG A 52 26.34 -0.87 9.17
C ARG A 52 26.93 -1.90 8.24
N GLN A 53 27.34 -1.47 7.05
CA GLN A 53 27.94 -2.35 6.06
C GLN A 53 28.75 -1.55 5.05
N SER A 54 29.84 -2.17 4.59
CA SER A 54 30.77 -1.64 3.60
C SER A 54 31.69 -0.57 4.18
N LYS A 55 32.90 -0.45 3.61
CA LYS A 55 33.90 0.52 4.06
C LYS A 55 34.28 1.46 2.90
N PRO A 56 33.45 2.48 2.62
CA PRO A 56 33.70 3.39 1.51
C PRO A 56 34.92 4.28 1.75
N LYS A 57 35.30 4.49 3.02
CA LYS A 57 36.49 5.24 3.42
C LYS A 57 37.37 4.38 4.33
N PRO A 58 38.65 4.18 4.00
CA PRO A 58 39.55 3.29 4.76
C PRO A 58 39.76 3.65 6.23
N GLU A 59 39.65 4.93 6.60
CA GLU A 59 39.92 5.42 7.96
C GLU A 59 38.65 5.55 8.82
N GLU A 60 37.46 5.44 8.24
CA GLU A 60 36.19 5.52 8.97
C GLU A 60 35.64 4.13 9.27
N GLY A 61 34.82 4.03 10.33
CA GLY A 61 34.02 2.83 10.58
C GLY A 61 32.97 2.62 9.48
N GLU A 62 32.34 1.45 9.48
CA GLU A 62 31.24 1.19 8.54
C GLU A 62 30.07 2.17 8.82
N PRO A 63 29.61 2.94 7.82
CA PRO A 63 28.50 3.86 7.99
C PRO A 63 27.19 3.09 8.09
N GLN A 64 26.14 3.74 8.62
CA GLN A 64 24.80 3.15 8.58
C GLN A 64 24.34 3.07 7.13
N ILE A 65 23.66 2.00 6.75
CA ILE A 65 23.28 1.84 5.35
C ILE A 65 22.28 2.92 4.89
N LEU A 66 21.56 3.54 5.83
CA LEU A 66 20.67 4.67 5.57
C LEU A 66 21.43 5.93 5.09
N ASP A 67 22.73 6.05 5.35
CA ASP A 67 23.55 7.19 4.92
C ASP A 67 23.89 7.14 3.42
N TYR A 68 23.68 5.99 2.77
CA TYR A 68 23.90 5.86 1.33
C TYR A 68 22.73 6.46 0.54
N MET A 69 23.03 7.36 -0.41
CA MET A 69 22.05 7.90 -1.36
C MET A 69 21.29 6.81 -2.12
N THR A 70 21.95 5.69 -2.43
CA THR A 70 21.33 4.54 -3.10
C THR A 70 20.31 3.82 -2.23
N GLN A 71 20.46 3.83 -0.90
CA GLN A 71 19.48 3.28 0.04
C GLN A 71 18.33 4.26 0.25
N GLN A 72 18.63 5.56 0.34
CA GLN A 72 17.62 6.62 0.47
C GLN A 72 16.68 6.62 -0.74
N HIS A 73 17.20 6.57 -1.97
CA HIS A 73 16.39 6.49 -3.20
C HIS A 73 15.48 5.25 -3.28
N LYS A 74 15.78 4.18 -2.52
CA LYS A 74 14.90 3.00 -2.46
C LYS A 74 13.79 3.15 -1.42
N LEU A 75 14.01 3.96 -0.39
CA LEU A 75 13.11 4.09 0.76
C LEU A 75 12.23 5.35 0.70
N PHE A 76 12.69 6.40 0.02
CA PHE A 76 12.05 7.72 -0.07
C PHE A 76 11.83 8.10 -1.53
#